data_AF-A0A963JYH6-F1
#
_entry.id   AF-A0A963JYH6-F1
#
_cell.length_a   1.000
_cell.length_b   1.000
_cell.length_c   1.000
_cell.angle_alpha   90.00
_cell.angle_beta   90.00
_cell.angle_gamma   90.00
#
_symmetry.space_group_name_H-M   'P 1'
#
loop_
_entity.id
_entity.type
_entity.pdbx_description
1 polymer ?
#
loop_
_entity_poly.entity_id
_entity_poly.type
_entity_poly.pdbx_seq_one_letter_code
_entity_poly.pdbx_strand_id
1 'polypeptide(L)' 'MVVIGGGVVGVSALYHLAKLGWTDCVLLERTELTAGSTWHAAGLLPLFNMSYSVGQLHQ' A
#
# COMPACT_ATOMS: atom_id res chain seq x y z
N MET A 1 7.18 -9.89 -11.08
CA MET A 1 7.35 -9.27 -9.74
C MET A 1 6.30 -9.83 -8.79
N VAL A 2 6.68 -10.17 -7.55
CA VAL A 2 5.75 -10.78 -6.59
C VAL A 2 5.67 -9.93 -5.32
N VAL A 3 4.47 -9.48 -4.98
CA VAL A 3 4.17 -8.74 -3.74
C VAL A 3 3.56 -9.72 -2.73
N ILE A 4 4.10 -9.75 -1.52
CA ILE A 4 3.61 -10.63 -0.44
C ILE A 4 2.92 -9.77 0.61
N GLY A 5 1.64 -10.05 0.86
CA GLY A 5 0.76 -9.31 1.77
C GLY A 5 -0.28 -8.46 1.04
N GLY A 6 -1.55 -8.79 1.25
CA GLY A 6 -2.76 -8.16 0.73
C GLY A 6 -3.33 -7.05 1.61
N GLY A 7 -2.51 -6.42 2.45
CA GLY A 7 -2.86 -5.19 3.14
C GLY A 7 -2.78 -3.96 2.23
N VAL A 8 -3.19 -2.79 2.75
CA VAL A 8 -3.26 -1.54 1.95
C VAL A 8 -1.96 -1.18 1.24
N VAL A 9 -0.81 -1.43 1.87
CA VAL A 9 0.52 -1.15 1.30
C VAL A 9 0.82 -2.07 0.11
N GLY A 10 0.57 -3.37 0.25
CA GLY A 10 0.86 -4.35 -0.80
C GLY A 10 -0.04 -4.18 -2.02
N VAL A 11 -1.33 -3.93 -1.81
CA VAL A 11 -2.27 -3.64 -2.90
C VAL A 11 -1.92 -2.33 -3.61
N SER A 12 -1.57 -1.27 -2.86
CA SER A 12 -1.16 0.02 -3.44
C SER A 12 0.12 -0.12 -4.28
N ALA A 13 1.12 -0.84 -3.79
CA ALA A 13 2.34 -1.12 -4.54
C ALA A 13 2.03 -1.88 -5.84
N LEU A 14 1.27 -2.98 -5.77
CA LEU A 14 0.90 -3.75 -6.96
C LEU A 14 0.11 -2.90 -7.97
N TYR A 15 -0.86 -2.11 -7.50
CA TYR A 15 -1.65 -1.22 -8.35
C TYR A 15 -0.78 -0.22 -9.10
N HIS A 16 0.16 0.44 -8.42
CA HIS A 16 1.03 1.43 -9.06
C HIS A 16 2.01 0.78 -10.04
N LEU A 17 2.53 -0.40 -9.74
CA LEU A 17 3.37 -1.16 -10.69
C LEU A 17 2.57 -1.51 -11.96
N ALA A 18 1.37 -2.05 -11.80
CA ALA A 18 0.48 -2.36 -12.91
C ALA A 18 0.15 -1.10 -13.73
N LYS A 19 -0.15 0.02 -13.06
CA LYS A 19 -0.42 1.32 -13.70
C LYS A 19 0.79 1.86 -14.48
N LEU A 20 2.01 1.59 -14.02
CA LEU A 20 3.25 1.93 -14.72
C LEU A 20 3.57 0.98 -15.90
N GLY A 21 2.67 0.05 -16.23
CA GLY A 21 2.80 -0.84 -17.39
C GLY A 21 3.48 -2.17 -17.08
N TRP A 22 3.71 -2.49 -15.81
CA TRP A 22 4.21 -3.82 -15.45
C TRP A 22 3.09 -4.84 -15.62
N THR A 23 3.29 -5.80 -16.51
CA THR A 23 2.26 -6.79 -16.88
C THR A 23 2.41 -8.10 -16.13
N ASP A 24 3.64 -8.45 -15.70
CA ASP A 24 3.94 -9.67 -14.96
C ASP A 24 4.13 -9.36 -13.46
N CYS A 25 3.04 -8.96 -12.80
CA CYS A 25 3.03 -8.68 -11.37
C CYS A 25 1.90 -9.43 -10.66
N VAL A 26 2.24 -10.11 -9.57
CA VAL A 26 1.33 -10.97 -8.79
C VAL A 26 1.36 -10.55 -7.33
N LEU A 27 0.21 -10.64 -6.65
CA LEU A 27 0.10 -10.46 -5.20
C LEU A 27 -0.33 -11.77 -4.54
N LEU A 28 0.36 -12.15 -3.46
CA LEU A 28 0.06 -13.32 -2.65
C LEU A 28 -0.36 -12.89 -1.25
N GLU A 29 -1.51 -13.37 -0.80
CA GLU A 29 -2.04 -13.17 0.56
C GLU A 29 -2.30 -14.54 1.20
N ARG A 30 -2.13 -14.63 2.52
CA ARG A 30 -2.30 -15.87 3.29
C ARG A 30 -3.76 -16.29 3.36
N THR A 31 -4.67 -15.35 3.60
CA THR A 31 -6.10 -15.63 3.76
C THR A 31 -6.95 -14.83 2.80
N GLU A 32 -7.28 -13.60 3.18
CA GLU A 32 -8.12 -12.66 2.43
C GLU A 32 -7.50 -11.27 2.47
N LEU A 33 -7.85 -10.44 1.48
CA LEU A 33 -7.38 -9.05 1.45
C LEU A 33 -7.79 -8.32 2.72
N THR A 34 -6.93 -7.42 3.19
CA THR A 34 -7.14 -6.60 4.40
C THR A 34 -7.11 -7.32 5.76
N ALA A 35 -7.01 -8.65 5.81
CA ALA A 35 -7.05 -9.46 7.05
C ALA A 35 -5.99 -9.11 8.12
N GLY A 36 -4.94 -8.38 7.76
CA GLY A 36 -3.93 -7.85 8.69
C GLY A 36 -4.38 -6.61 9.47
N SER A 37 -3.47 -5.67 9.72
CA SER A 37 -3.81 -4.43 10.46
C SER A 37 -4.74 -3.48 9.70
N THR A 38 -4.91 -3.68 8.38
CA THR A 38 -5.68 -2.77 7.52
C THR A 38 -7.16 -2.72 7.90
N TRP A 39 -7.81 -3.85 8.19
CA TRP A 39 -9.25 -3.85 8.46
C TRP A 39 -9.65 -3.14 9.76
N HIS A 40 -8.76 -3.14 10.76
CA HIS A 40 -9.00 -2.49 12.05
C HIS A 40 -8.53 -1.02 12.10
N ALA A 41 -7.90 -0.53 11.03
CA ALA A 41 -7.34 0.81 11.05
C ALA A 41 -8.48 1.85 11.14
N ALA A 42 -8.31 2.87 11.98
CA ALA A 42 -9.28 3.96 12.13
C ALA A 42 -9.38 4.87 10.87
N GLY A 43 -8.48 4.70 9.90
CA GLY A 43 -8.52 5.46 8.63
C GLY A 43 -8.08 6.92 8.73
N LEU A 44 -7.42 7.33 9.82
CA LEU A 44 -6.96 8.71 9.99
C LEU A 44 -5.76 9.01 9.06
N LEU A 45 -5.85 10.11 8.31
CA LEU A 45 -4.82 10.60 7.40
C LEU A 45 -4.32 12.00 7.84
N PRO A 46 -3.45 12.08 8.87
CA PRO A 46 -2.91 13.37 9.28
C PRO A 46 -1.95 13.90 8.20
N LEU A 47 -2.19 15.12 7.75
CA LEU A 47 -1.34 15.78 6.75
C LEU A 47 -0.09 16.44 7.34
N PHE A 48 -0.05 16.58 8.68
CA PHE A 48 1.12 17.06 9.40
C PHE A 48 2.00 15.87 9.79
N ASN A 49 3.29 15.94 9.45
CA ASN A 49 4.24 14.89 9.78
C ASN A 49 5.62 15.49 10.10
N MET A 50 6.27 14.98 11.15
CA MET A 50 7.56 15.48 11.64
C MET A 50 8.76 15.04 10.77
N SER A 51 8.59 14.00 9.94
CA SER A 51 9.62 13.58 8.98
C SER A 51 9.56 14.46 7.73
N TYR A 52 10.73 15.00 7.37
CA TYR A 52 10.95 15.85 6.21
C TYR A 52 10.50 15.18 4.91
N SER A 53 10.86 13.91 4.69
CA SER A 53 10.55 13.18 3.46
C SER A 53 9.04 13.04 3.23
N VAL A 54 8.25 12.83 4.28
CA VAL A 54 6.79 12.70 4.17
C VAL A 54 6.14 14.09 4.03
N GLY A 55 6.69 15.12 4.67
CA GLY A 55 6.21 16.50 4.51
C GLY A 55 6.32 17.01 3.07
N GLN A 56 7.34 16.59 2.33
CA GLN A 56 7.51 16.91 0.90
C GLN A 56 6.52 16.18 -0.02
N LEU A 57 5.85 15.10 0.42
CA LEU A 57 4.86 14.38 -0.40
C LEU A 57 3.54 15.15 -0.56
N HIS A 58 3.30 16.17 0.26
CA HIS A 58 2.08 17.00 0.24
C HIS A 58 2.27 18.37 -0.43
N GLN A 59 3.43 18.62 -1.04
CA GLN A 59 3.70 19.82 -1.86
C GLN A 59 3.24 19.59 -3.30
#